data_AF-A0A379E7Y2-F1
#
_entry.id   AF-A0A379E7Y2-F1
#
_cell.length_a   1.000
_cell.length_b   1.000
_cell.length_c   1.000
_cell.angle_alpha   90.00
_cell.angle_beta   90.00
_cell.angle_gamma   90.00
#
_symmetry.space_group_name_H-M   'P 1'
#
loop_
_entity.id
_entity.type
_entity.pdbx_description
1 polymer ?
#
loop_
_entity_poly.entity_id
_entity_poly.type
_entity_poly.pdbx_seq_one_letter_code
_entity_poly.pdbx_strand_id
1 'polypeptide(L)'
;MKSNLKPLFWVYLFTWLLVACSPESDPDIPVESIKLTHRALTLITGESTTVEAEVLPVNASDQTLVWDVTNKDIVEVVNGTIKAKKKGETSIIVKCGNKKSMCFIRVTEKKIPTQAISIPEEITMKVNDVKIIDLTLTPVDATDKVEWYSDNEKVITVVNGEATAREAGKATITAKSGSCEAKCLITVNPQDVKIKSFEIETLNLTLKEGNAELIKVKLDADRPEEVEIGWTSSNKNVATVTHGRVNALSIGKTIITATAGRFTAQCQVEVIENKIVVESISLEPAELEIKPGQTNILKLKILPEDIEAPVEWISEDENIAKVNNYGLVTGINIGHTVIKATLGGKTATSAVTVASKAPAESFNVEIFDIIATNAKIIITPKDNEMTYYFYCMTKFKYEKELAYPGTKDISDFDMAFWKAQGGDRWKDAMALSLVKGRQESFLEDLLWPMWDTDFVFYCYGIDKEGVKTTDILIKEFRTPVNGKSDNKFTFTLYETFSDGFTGKVTTTNNDGYYMNAQPKSFFDFYRRKKEAGELINGMDPYKAMLRILLESERREDRETMIVHGDFEIPRNHFGYKKPKKDYELMIVGFDRERGQTTEMHFFSFKTKPKN
;
A
#
# COMPACT_ATOMS: atom_id res chain seq x y z
N MET A 1 29.13 -116.95 62.56
CA MET A 1 29.33 -116.82 64.03
C MET A 1 27.95 -116.55 64.64
N LYS A 2 27.41 -117.47 65.46
CA LYS A 2 27.28 -117.34 66.94
C LYS A 2 26.67 -115.99 67.37
N SER A 3 25.35 -115.92 67.60
CA SER A 3 24.59 -116.24 68.85
C SER A 3 24.60 -115.05 69.84
N ASN A 4 23.54 -114.69 70.58
CA ASN A 4 22.59 -115.44 71.43
C ASN A 4 21.17 -114.80 71.37
N LEU A 5 20.01 -115.46 71.49
CA LEU A 5 19.40 -116.13 72.68
C LEU A 5 19.25 -115.17 73.89
N LYS A 6 18.15 -115.06 74.67
CA LYS A 6 16.88 -115.83 74.91
C LYS A 6 16.01 -115.01 75.96
N PRO A 7 14.99 -115.52 76.70
CA PRO A 7 13.78 -116.34 76.42
C PRO A 7 12.48 -115.86 77.19
N LEU A 8 11.51 -116.79 77.39
CA LEU A 8 10.30 -116.83 78.28
C LEU A 8 8.99 -116.28 77.65
N PHE A 9 7.80 -116.90 77.77
CA PHE A 9 7.33 -118.24 78.22
C PHE A 9 5.85 -118.40 77.75
N TRP A 10 5.12 -119.53 77.79
CA TRP A 10 5.40 -120.90 78.27
C TRP A 10 4.69 -121.95 77.35
N VAL A 11 3.95 -122.92 77.91
CA VAL A 11 3.17 -124.00 77.23
C VAL A 11 1.90 -124.28 78.07
N TYR A 12 0.77 -124.63 77.45
CA TYR A 12 -0.06 -125.76 77.93
C TYR A 12 -0.86 -126.42 76.80
N LEU A 13 -0.87 -127.75 76.84
CA LEU A 13 -1.55 -128.71 75.97
C LEU A 13 -2.65 -129.36 76.82
N PHE A 14 -3.83 -129.74 76.28
CA PHE A 14 -4.52 -130.99 76.65
C PHE A 14 -5.75 -131.33 75.76
N THR A 15 -5.76 -132.59 75.27
CA THR A 15 -6.90 -133.50 74.98
C THR A 15 -8.08 -133.15 74.05
N TRP A 16 -8.27 -134.02 73.04
CA TRP A 16 -9.56 -134.45 72.50
C TRP A 16 -10.51 -135.02 73.59
N LEU A 17 -11.84 -134.95 73.43
CA LEU A 17 -12.70 -136.08 72.97
C LEU A 17 -14.23 -135.78 73.04
N LEU A 18 -14.95 -136.14 71.96
CA LEU A 18 -16.34 -136.67 71.92
C LEU A 18 -17.61 -135.82 72.27
N VAL A 19 -18.70 -136.33 71.67
CA VAL A 19 -20.15 -136.11 71.86
C VAL A 19 -20.81 -134.90 71.18
N ALA A 20 -21.81 -135.21 70.37
CA ALA A 20 -22.67 -134.27 69.69
C ALA A 20 -23.67 -133.61 70.64
N CYS A 21 -23.81 -132.29 70.53
CA CYS A 21 -25.00 -131.56 70.94
C CYS A 21 -25.13 -130.36 69.98
N SER A 22 -26.31 -130.16 69.40
CA SER A 22 -26.57 -129.02 68.51
C SER A 22 -26.65 -127.73 69.34
N PRO A 23 -25.77 -126.74 69.13
CA PRO A 23 -25.92 -125.45 69.77
C PRO A 23 -26.87 -124.55 68.98
N GLU A 24 -27.63 -123.74 69.70
CA GLU A 24 -28.46 -122.66 69.15
C GLU A 24 -27.60 -121.62 68.43
N SER A 25 -28.20 -120.85 67.52
CA SER A 25 -27.53 -119.76 66.82
C SER A 25 -27.01 -118.71 67.80
N ASP A 26 -25.74 -118.35 67.68
CA ASP A 26 -25.13 -117.22 68.42
C ASP A 26 -25.99 -115.94 68.26
N PRO A 27 -26.13 -115.12 69.32
CA PRO A 27 -26.94 -113.91 69.25
C PRO A 27 -26.32 -112.90 68.27
N ASP A 28 -27.14 -112.35 67.38
CA ASP A 28 -26.74 -111.30 66.43
C ASP A 28 -26.34 -110.02 67.18
N ILE A 29 -25.07 -109.62 67.11
CA ILE A 29 -24.52 -108.45 67.80
C ILE A 29 -24.55 -107.26 66.83
N PRO A 30 -25.43 -106.27 67.04
CA PRO A 30 -25.62 -105.18 66.08
C PRO A 30 -24.44 -104.20 66.08
N VAL A 31 -24.09 -103.70 64.88
CA VAL A 31 -23.12 -102.62 64.72
C VAL A 31 -23.65 -101.33 65.35
N GLU A 32 -22.93 -100.77 66.32
CA GLU A 32 -23.32 -99.53 66.99
C GLU A 32 -22.79 -98.29 66.25
N SER A 33 -21.52 -98.31 65.85
CA SER A 33 -20.85 -97.18 65.19
C SER A 33 -19.66 -97.61 64.33
N ILE A 34 -19.17 -96.71 63.48
CA ILE A 34 -17.95 -96.88 62.69
C ILE A 34 -17.01 -95.72 62.98
N LYS A 35 -15.84 -96.03 63.54
CA LYS A 35 -14.79 -95.06 63.88
C LYS A 35 -13.80 -94.99 62.72
N LEU A 36 -13.51 -93.78 62.25
CA LEU A 36 -12.54 -93.51 61.19
C LEU A 36 -11.24 -92.95 61.77
N THR A 37 -10.09 -93.31 61.19
CA THR A 37 -8.80 -92.69 61.58
C THR A 37 -8.77 -91.19 61.28
N HIS A 38 -9.42 -90.75 60.20
CA HIS A 38 -9.50 -89.35 59.80
C HIS A 38 -10.93 -88.95 59.46
N ARG A 39 -11.36 -87.77 59.93
CA ARG A 39 -12.65 -87.15 59.56
C ARG A 39 -12.52 -86.13 58.43
N ALA A 40 -11.31 -85.65 58.15
CA ALA A 40 -11.00 -84.83 56.98
C ALA A 40 -9.55 -85.02 56.54
N LEU A 41 -9.29 -84.89 55.24
CA LEU A 41 -7.96 -84.93 54.62
C LEU A 41 -7.86 -83.89 53.49
N THR A 42 -6.64 -83.40 53.25
CA THR A 42 -6.30 -82.61 52.04
C THR A 42 -5.23 -83.34 51.27
N LEU A 43 -5.40 -83.49 49.95
CA LEU A 43 -4.53 -84.23 49.04
C LEU A 43 -4.16 -83.36 47.83
N ILE A 44 -2.98 -83.58 47.26
CA ILE A 44 -2.60 -83.01 45.97
C ILE A 44 -3.07 -83.93 44.85
N THR A 45 -3.48 -83.37 43.71
CA THR A 45 -3.88 -84.14 42.51
C THR A 45 -2.81 -85.18 42.13
N GLY A 46 -3.17 -86.45 42.05
CA GLY A 46 -2.28 -87.58 41.80
C GLY A 46 -1.80 -88.33 43.07
N GLU A 47 -1.93 -87.74 44.26
CA GLU A 47 -1.56 -88.34 45.54
C GLU A 47 -2.49 -89.50 45.92
N SER A 48 -2.04 -90.40 46.80
CA SER A 48 -2.86 -91.45 47.38
C SER A 48 -2.53 -91.69 48.86
N THR A 49 -3.56 -92.00 49.66
CA THR A 49 -3.45 -92.26 51.10
C THR A 49 -4.52 -93.26 51.55
N THR A 50 -4.52 -93.70 52.81
CA THR A 50 -5.50 -94.67 53.31
C THR A 50 -6.23 -94.12 54.55
N VAL A 51 -7.56 -94.26 54.58
CA VAL A 51 -8.38 -94.08 55.77
C VAL A 51 -8.84 -95.45 56.24
N GLU A 52 -8.48 -95.78 57.47
CA GLU A 52 -8.90 -97.03 58.11
C GLU A 52 -10.23 -96.79 58.84
N ALA A 53 -11.05 -97.83 58.91
CA ALA A 53 -12.34 -97.83 59.59
C ALA A 53 -12.43 -99.02 60.55
N GLU A 54 -12.89 -98.76 61.77
CA GLU A 54 -13.07 -99.74 62.85
C GLU A 54 -14.58 -99.84 63.14
N VAL A 55 -15.13 -101.06 63.07
CA VAL A 55 -16.53 -101.35 63.40
C VAL A 55 -16.62 -101.59 64.91
N LEU A 56 -17.56 -100.92 65.58
CA LEU A 56 -17.74 -101.00 67.03
C LEU A 56 -19.16 -101.48 67.40
N PRO A 57 -19.30 -102.40 68.38
CA PRO A 57 -18.22 -103.08 69.12
C PRO A 57 -17.44 -104.07 68.24
N VAL A 58 -16.19 -104.38 68.63
CA VAL A 58 -15.24 -105.21 67.84
C VAL A 58 -15.74 -106.66 67.62
N ASN A 59 -16.75 -107.11 68.36
CA ASN A 59 -17.42 -108.39 68.19
C ASN A 59 -18.79 -108.30 67.49
N ALA A 60 -19.11 -107.19 66.81
CA ALA A 60 -20.31 -107.10 65.99
C ALA A 60 -20.34 -108.17 64.88
N SER A 61 -21.52 -108.72 64.60
CA SER A 61 -21.71 -109.87 63.71
C SER A 61 -21.52 -109.53 62.22
N ASP A 62 -21.72 -108.26 61.82
CA ASP A 62 -21.29 -107.72 60.53
C ASP A 62 -20.04 -106.86 60.72
N GLN A 63 -18.98 -107.13 59.95
CA GLN A 63 -17.77 -106.31 59.86
C GLN A 63 -17.47 -105.88 58.42
N THR A 64 -18.44 -106.01 57.52
CA THR A 64 -18.29 -105.75 56.09
C THR A 64 -18.31 -104.25 55.80
N LEU A 65 -17.12 -103.67 55.64
CA LEU A 65 -16.95 -102.26 55.32
C LEU A 65 -17.18 -101.99 53.83
N VAL A 66 -18.30 -101.34 53.50
CA VAL A 66 -18.62 -100.87 52.14
C VAL A 66 -18.23 -99.40 52.02
N TRP A 67 -17.31 -99.11 51.09
CA TRP A 67 -16.80 -97.77 50.81
C TRP A 67 -17.46 -97.17 49.57
N ASP A 68 -17.82 -95.88 49.63
CA ASP A 68 -18.35 -95.11 48.51
C ASP A 68 -17.87 -93.65 48.58
N VAL A 69 -18.02 -92.90 47.49
CA VAL A 69 -17.58 -91.50 47.41
C VAL A 69 -18.63 -90.65 46.69
N THR A 70 -18.93 -89.48 47.24
CA THR A 70 -19.99 -88.59 46.73
C THR A 70 -19.69 -88.00 45.36
N ASN A 71 -18.43 -87.88 44.98
CA ASN A 71 -17.99 -87.47 43.64
C ASN A 71 -16.74 -88.25 43.21
N LYS A 72 -16.93 -89.15 42.22
CA LYS A 72 -15.92 -90.09 41.68
C LYS A 72 -14.92 -89.42 40.71
N ASP A 73 -15.19 -88.19 40.27
CA ASP A 73 -14.27 -87.40 39.43
C ASP A 73 -13.18 -86.73 40.27
N ILE A 74 -13.42 -86.49 41.56
CA ILE A 74 -12.52 -85.77 42.47
C ILE A 74 -11.56 -86.74 43.15
N VAL A 75 -12.07 -87.83 43.74
CA VAL A 75 -11.26 -88.95 44.26
C VAL A 75 -11.88 -90.30 43.95
N GLU A 76 -11.05 -91.33 43.96
CA GLU A 76 -11.44 -92.74 43.96
C GLU A 76 -11.12 -93.36 45.32
N VAL A 77 -11.99 -94.26 45.81
CA VAL A 77 -11.78 -95.00 47.05
C VAL A 77 -11.96 -96.50 46.81
N VAL A 78 -10.98 -97.30 47.24
CA VAL A 78 -10.99 -98.76 47.17
C VAL A 78 -10.45 -99.31 48.48
N ASN A 79 -11.27 -100.03 49.24
CA ASN A 79 -10.92 -100.65 50.53
C ASN A 79 -10.21 -99.68 51.50
N GLY A 80 -10.69 -98.45 51.62
CA GLY A 80 -10.12 -97.39 52.45
C GLY A 80 -8.97 -96.59 51.81
N THR A 81 -8.34 -97.08 50.74
CA THR A 81 -7.30 -96.35 49.99
C THR A 81 -7.93 -95.36 49.02
N ILE A 82 -7.50 -94.10 49.12
CA ILE A 82 -8.01 -92.92 48.42
C ILE A 82 -6.99 -92.46 47.40
N LYS A 83 -7.40 -92.20 46.15
CA LYS A 83 -6.56 -91.59 45.11
C LYS A 83 -7.17 -90.28 44.60
N ALA A 84 -6.41 -89.19 44.68
CA ALA A 84 -6.83 -87.87 44.23
C ALA A 84 -6.74 -87.75 42.70
N LYS A 85 -7.86 -87.44 42.04
CA LYS A 85 -7.99 -87.37 40.57
C LYS A 85 -8.07 -85.95 40.03
N LYS A 86 -8.83 -85.08 40.68
CA LYS A 86 -9.11 -83.71 40.22
C LYS A 86 -9.33 -82.79 41.41
N LYS A 87 -8.88 -81.54 41.31
CA LYS A 87 -9.17 -80.49 42.28
C LYS A 87 -10.67 -80.34 42.54
N GLY A 88 -11.02 -80.22 43.81
CA GLY A 88 -12.40 -80.11 44.27
C GLY A 88 -12.56 -80.63 45.70
N GLU A 89 -13.78 -80.62 46.21
CA GLU A 89 -14.13 -81.12 47.54
C GLU A 89 -15.19 -82.20 47.42
N THR A 90 -15.03 -83.29 48.18
CA THR A 90 -15.89 -84.49 48.12
C THR A 90 -15.88 -85.20 49.47
N SER A 91 -16.74 -86.19 49.66
CA SER A 91 -16.82 -86.97 50.90
C SER A 91 -16.77 -88.45 50.59
N ILE A 92 -16.00 -89.19 51.39
CA ILE A 92 -16.00 -90.65 51.41
C ILE A 92 -16.94 -91.10 52.52
N ILE A 93 -17.77 -92.08 52.20
CA ILE A 93 -18.76 -92.66 53.11
C ILE A 93 -18.41 -94.13 53.27
N VAL A 94 -18.22 -94.56 54.51
CA VAL A 94 -18.09 -95.98 54.87
C VAL A 94 -19.37 -96.45 55.55
N LYS A 95 -19.82 -97.66 55.24
CA LYS A 95 -21.02 -98.30 55.78
C LYS A 95 -20.71 -99.71 56.27
N CYS A 96 -21.39 -100.13 57.32
CA CYS A 96 -21.42 -101.50 57.84
C CYS A 96 -22.78 -101.66 58.54
N GLY A 97 -23.54 -102.70 58.17
CA GLY A 97 -24.98 -102.77 58.39
C GLY A 97 -25.70 -101.45 58.08
N ASN A 98 -26.51 -100.98 59.05
CA ASN A 98 -27.27 -99.73 58.97
C ASN A 98 -26.48 -98.48 59.44
N LYS A 99 -25.20 -98.60 59.81
CA LYS A 99 -24.39 -97.49 60.30
C LYS A 99 -23.54 -96.90 59.16
N LYS A 100 -23.29 -95.59 59.23
CA LYS A 100 -22.43 -94.86 58.29
C LYS A 100 -21.51 -93.90 59.02
N SER A 101 -20.30 -93.73 58.49
CA SER A 101 -19.34 -92.70 58.92
C SER A 101 -18.75 -92.00 57.68
N MET A 102 -18.19 -90.81 57.84
CA MET A 102 -17.82 -89.93 56.73
C MET A 102 -16.47 -89.26 56.96
N CYS A 103 -15.66 -89.18 55.89
CA CYS A 103 -14.42 -88.40 55.82
C CYS A 103 -14.51 -87.38 54.67
N PHE A 104 -14.24 -86.11 54.96
CA PHE A 104 -14.20 -85.04 53.95
C PHE A 104 -12.83 -84.97 53.27
N ILE A 105 -12.81 -85.00 51.94
CA ILE A 105 -11.57 -84.93 51.15
C ILE A 105 -11.53 -83.66 50.31
N ARG A 106 -10.48 -82.87 50.48
CA ARG A 106 -10.17 -81.70 49.66
C ARG A 106 -8.98 -82.01 48.76
N VAL A 107 -9.16 -81.91 47.44
CA VAL A 107 -8.07 -82.07 46.47
C VAL A 107 -7.62 -80.70 45.96
N THR A 108 -6.32 -80.44 46.02
CA THR A 108 -5.65 -79.24 45.49
C THR A 108 -4.82 -79.57 44.25
N GLU A 109 -4.52 -78.56 43.43
CA GLU A 109 -3.60 -78.70 42.30
C GLU A 109 -2.14 -78.77 42.78
N LYS A 110 -1.33 -79.59 42.10
CA LYS A 110 0.12 -79.58 42.25
C LYS A 110 0.65 -78.26 41.68
N LYS A 111 1.20 -77.38 42.54
CA LYS A 111 1.94 -76.20 42.09
C LYS A 111 3.38 -76.58 41.76
N ILE A 112 3.82 -76.26 40.55
CA ILE A 112 5.20 -76.41 40.08
C ILE A 112 5.71 -74.98 39.82
N PRO A 113 6.60 -74.45 40.66
CA PRO A 113 7.08 -73.08 40.50
C PRO A 113 8.05 -72.96 39.33
N THR A 114 7.99 -71.83 38.62
CA THR A 114 8.98 -71.48 37.60
C THR A 114 10.33 -71.23 38.24
N GLN A 115 11.38 -71.89 37.75
CA GLN A 115 12.77 -71.76 38.21
C GLN A 115 13.62 -70.91 37.27
N ALA A 116 13.31 -70.93 35.97
CA ALA A 116 13.88 -70.02 34.98
C ALA A 116 12.90 -69.77 33.83
N ILE A 117 13.11 -68.66 33.13
CA ILE A 117 12.35 -68.18 31.98
C ILE A 117 13.34 -67.70 30.92
N SER A 118 13.09 -68.02 29.65
CA SER A 118 13.95 -67.66 28.52
C SER A 118 13.12 -67.14 27.35
N ILE A 119 13.55 -66.00 26.80
CA ILE A 119 13.04 -65.34 25.59
C ILE A 119 14.25 -64.77 24.80
N PRO A 120 14.13 -64.47 23.49
CA PRO A 120 15.22 -63.86 22.71
C PRO A 120 15.72 -62.54 23.30
N GLU A 121 17.02 -62.25 23.18
CA GLU A 121 17.62 -61.02 23.72
C GLU A 121 17.21 -59.77 22.92
N GLU A 122 17.22 -59.84 21.58
CA GLU A 122 16.86 -58.73 20.70
C GLU A 122 15.99 -59.19 19.52
N ILE A 123 15.04 -58.34 19.10
CA ILE A 123 14.24 -58.53 17.89
C ILE A 123 14.11 -57.19 17.15
N THR A 124 14.24 -57.22 15.82
CA THR A 124 13.94 -56.06 14.94
C THR A 124 12.63 -56.28 14.20
N MET A 125 11.79 -55.25 14.13
CA MET A 125 10.48 -55.21 13.47
C MET A 125 10.32 -53.91 12.68
N LYS A 126 9.33 -53.82 11.78
CA LYS A 126 8.83 -52.57 11.22
C LYS A 126 7.50 -52.18 11.89
N VAL A 127 7.13 -50.91 11.82
CA VAL A 127 5.80 -50.44 12.25
C VAL A 127 4.70 -51.25 11.56
N ASN A 128 3.68 -51.66 12.33
CA ASN A 128 2.59 -52.58 11.98
C ASN A 128 2.94 -54.08 11.86
N ASP A 129 4.20 -54.50 12.09
CA ASP A 129 4.51 -55.93 12.19
C ASP A 129 3.91 -56.54 13.47
N VAL A 130 3.50 -57.81 13.38
CA VAL A 130 3.02 -58.64 14.50
C VAL A 130 3.88 -59.90 14.58
N LYS A 131 4.36 -60.24 15.79
CA LYS A 131 5.24 -61.39 16.00
C LYS A 131 5.00 -62.04 17.37
N ILE A 132 4.85 -63.36 17.41
CA ILE A 132 4.85 -64.13 18.66
C ILE A 132 6.29 -64.27 19.17
N ILE A 133 6.50 -64.00 20.45
CA ILE A 133 7.79 -64.10 21.14
C ILE A 133 7.97 -65.54 21.64
N ASP A 134 9.03 -66.21 21.20
CA ASP A 134 9.39 -67.54 21.67
C ASP A 134 9.69 -67.52 23.17
N LEU A 135 9.04 -68.42 23.93
CA LEU A 135 9.11 -68.48 25.38
C LEU A 135 9.37 -69.92 25.85
N THR A 136 10.34 -70.11 26.73
CA THR A 136 10.57 -71.39 27.44
C THR A 136 10.57 -71.18 28.96
N LEU A 137 9.85 -72.05 29.68
CA LEU A 137 9.89 -72.15 31.14
C LEU A 137 10.69 -73.38 31.58
N THR A 138 11.39 -73.26 32.70
CA THR A 138 12.09 -74.37 33.35
C THR A 138 11.55 -74.56 34.77
N PRO A 139 11.05 -75.76 35.15
CA PRO A 139 10.75 -76.89 34.26
C PRO A 139 9.60 -76.56 33.29
N VAL A 140 9.49 -77.31 32.19
CA VAL A 140 8.51 -77.05 31.13
C VAL A 140 7.05 -77.24 31.58
N ASP A 141 6.82 -77.99 32.67
CA ASP A 141 5.53 -78.20 33.32
C ASP A 141 5.26 -77.21 34.48
N ALA A 142 6.00 -76.10 34.55
CA ALA A 142 5.74 -75.02 35.51
C ALA A 142 4.30 -74.48 35.37
N THR A 143 3.65 -74.25 36.52
CA THR A 143 2.22 -73.91 36.61
C THR A 143 1.95 -72.43 36.90
N ASP A 144 3.01 -71.63 37.08
CA ASP A 144 2.86 -70.20 37.28
C ASP A 144 2.40 -69.50 36.00
N LYS A 145 1.56 -68.48 36.13
CA LYS A 145 1.12 -67.68 34.98
C LYS A 145 2.28 -66.87 34.43
N VAL A 146 2.27 -66.66 33.11
CA VAL A 146 3.21 -65.75 32.43
C VAL A 146 2.51 -64.42 32.22
N GLU A 147 3.08 -63.37 32.78
CA GLU A 147 2.64 -61.98 32.61
C GLU A 147 3.63 -61.25 31.69
N TRP A 148 3.12 -60.46 30.76
CA TRP A 148 3.91 -59.73 29.78
C TRP A 148 3.76 -58.22 29.99
N TYR A 149 4.86 -57.49 29.84
CA TYR A 149 4.95 -56.06 30.02
C TYR A 149 5.80 -55.44 28.91
N SER A 150 5.50 -54.20 28.52
CA SER A 150 6.33 -53.37 27.66
C SER A 150 6.69 -52.09 28.40
N ASP A 151 7.96 -51.70 28.40
CA ASP A 151 8.39 -50.41 28.96
C ASP A 151 7.85 -49.20 28.19
N ASN A 152 7.39 -49.40 26.95
CA ASN A 152 6.83 -48.37 26.10
C ASN A 152 5.76 -48.93 25.14
N GLU A 153 4.52 -48.96 25.62
CA GLU A 153 3.34 -49.42 24.87
C GLU A 153 3.02 -48.58 23.61
N LYS A 154 3.62 -47.40 23.44
CA LYS A 154 3.50 -46.64 22.19
C LYS A 154 4.33 -47.22 21.06
N VAL A 155 5.49 -47.82 21.39
CA VAL A 155 6.39 -48.45 20.40
C VAL A 155 5.99 -49.90 20.16
N ILE A 156 5.76 -50.68 21.23
CA ILE A 156 5.41 -52.11 21.15
C ILE A 156 4.38 -52.47 22.23
N THR A 157 3.25 -53.09 21.86
CA THR A 157 2.34 -53.74 22.83
C THR A 157 2.50 -55.24 22.77
N VAL A 158 2.43 -55.92 23.91
CA VAL A 158 2.53 -57.37 24.02
C VAL A 158 1.34 -57.97 24.77
N VAL A 159 0.66 -58.95 24.18
CA VAL A 159 -0.50 -59.62 24.77
C VAL A 159 -0.34 -61.12 24.60
N ASN A 160 -0.31 -61.87 25.70
CA ASN A 160 -0.13 -63.34 25.72
C ASN A 160 1.10 -63.84 24.92
N GLY A 161 2.15 -63.01 24.80
CA GLY A 161 3.36 -63.30 24.02
C GLY A 161 3.31 -62.84 22.55
N GLU A 162 2.19 -62.31 22.05
CA GLU A 162 2.13 -61.66 20.73
C GLU A 162 2.50 -60.18 20.86
N ALA A 163 3.58 -59.77 20.18
CA ALA A 163 4.07 -58.40 20.13
C ALA A 163 3.63 -57.69 18.84
N THR A 164 3.06 -56.50 18.97
CA THR A 164 2.52 -55.67 17.87
C THR A 164 3.19 -54.31 17.85
N ALA A 165 3.92 -54.02 16.76
CA ALA A 165 4.70 -52.80 16.57
C ALA A 165 3.83 -51.61 16.14
N ARG A 166 3.96 -50.48 16.82
CA ARG A 166 3.05 -49.32 16.71
C ARG A 166 3.74 -48.03 16.26
N GLU A 167 4.85 -47.68 16.89
CA GLU A 167 5.64 -46.47 16.56
C GLU A 167 7.11 -46.86 16.40
N ALA A 168 7.85 -46.13 15.56
CA ALA A 168 9.28 -46.35 15.39
C ALA A 168 10.04 -45.94 16.66
N GLY A 169 10.97 -46.79 17.11
CA GLY A 169 11.70 -46.58 18.36
C GLY A 169 12.28 -47.87 18.92
N LYS A 170 12.65 -47.82 20.21
CA LYS A 170 13.10 -48.99 20.97
C LYS A 170 12.25 -49.14 22.23
N ALA A 171 11.96 -50.39 22.59
CA ALA A 171 11.19 -50.75 23.77
C ALA A 171 11.56 -52.15 24.26
N THR A 172 11.56 -52.36 25.57
CA THR A 172 11.89 -53.64 26.20
C THR A 172 10.61 -54.37 26.60
N ILE A 173 10.39 -55.55 26.02
CA ILE A 173 9.38 -56.49 26.50
C ILE A 173 9.97 -57.27 27.67
N THR A 174 9.22 -57.39 28.77
CA THR A 174 9.54 -58.25 29.91
C THR A 174 8.49 -59.35 30.04
N ALA A 175 8.92 -60.60 30.11
CA ALA A 175 8.09 -61.73 30.50
C ALA A 175 8.39 -62.08 31.96
N LYS A 176 7.34 -62.28 32.79
CA LYS A 176 7.46 -62.68 34.20
C LYS A 176 6.66 -63.95 34.47
N SER A 177 7.22 -64.87 35.23
CA SER A 177 6.52 -66.07 35.68
C SER A 177 7.06 -66.50 37.05
N GLY A 178 6.17 -66.58 38.05
CA GLY A 178 6.56 -66.77 39.44
C GLY A 178 7.46 -65.62 39.92
N SER A 179 8.66 -65.95 40.40
CA SER A 179 9.70 -64.97 40.79
C SER A 179 10.71 -64.65 39.67
N CYS A 180 10.57 -65.26 38.49
CA CYS A 180 11.53 -65.14 37.40
C CYS A 180 11.09 -64.09 36.37
N GLU A 181 12.04 -63.33 35.82
CA GLU A 181 11.82 -62.43 34.68
C GLU A 181 12.89 -62.60 33.60
N ALA A 182 12.50 -62.40 32.34
CA ALA A 182 13.41 -62.28 31.20
C ALA A 182 12.99 -61.10 30.31
N LYS A 183 13.94 -60.52 29.58
CA LYS A 183 13.79 -59.26 28.84
C LYS A 183 14.26 -59.40 27.40
N CYS A 184 13.53 -58.77 26.49
CA CYS A 184 13.80 -58.73 25.05
C CYS A 184 13.76 -57.27 24.57
N LEU A 185 14.83 -56.78 23.97
CA LEU A 185 14.87 -55.46 23.34
C LEU A 185 14.26 -55.53 21.94
N ILE A 186 13.15 -54.82 21.75
CA ILE A 186 12.50 -54.65 20.45
C ILE A 186 12.96 -53.34 19.82
N THR A 187 13.54 -53.40 18.63
CA THR A 187 13.79 -52.23 17.78
C THR A 187 12.76 -52.18 16.66
N VAL A 188 11.88 -51.18 16.69
CA VAL A 188 10.88 -50.93 15.65
C VAL A 188 11.41 -49.87 14.70
N ASN A 189 11.69 -50.26 13.46
CA ASN A 189 12.08 -49.34 12.40
C ASN A 189 10.84 -48.70 11.75
N PRO A 190 10.95 -47.47 11.21
CA PRO A 190 9.92 -46.89 10.36
C PRO A 190 9.54 -47.81 9.20
N GLN A 191 8.29 -47.73 8.75
CA GLN A 191 7.86 -48.41 7.52
C GLN A 191 8.25 -47.55 6.31
N ASP A 192 8.84 -48.15 5.28
CA ASP A 192 9.18 -47.44 4.05
C ASP A 192 7.92 -46.84 3.41
N VAL A 193 8.05 -45.61 2.88
CA VAL A 193 6.96 -44.95 2.15
C VAL A 193 6.80 -45.59 0.77
N LYS A 194 5.58 -45.99 0.42
CA LYS A 194 5.23 -46.67 -0.84
C LYS A 194 4.83 -45.64 -1.89
N ILE A 195 5.83 -45.11 -2.60
CA ILE A 195 5.62 -44.25 -3.78
C ILE A 195 5.09 -45.11 -4.95
N LYS A 196 3.94 -44.71 -5.52
CA LYS A 196 3.31 -45.34 -6.69
C LYS A 196 3.75 -44.67 -7.99
N SER A 197 3.72 -43.34 -8.04
CA SER A 197 4.15 -42.54 -9.19
C SER A 197 4.81 -41.23 -8.75
N PHE A 198 5.74 -40.76 -9.56
CA PHE A 198 6.47 -39.51 -9.34
C PHE A 198 6.84 -38.88 -10.69
N GLU A 199 6.33 -37.69 -10.97
CA GLU A 199 6.46 -37.00 -12.27
C GLU A 199 6.70 -35.50 -12.08
N ILE A 200 7.36 -34.85 -13.04
CA ILE A 200 7.42 -33.38 -13.14
C ILE A 200 6.33 -32.91 -14.11
N GLU A 201 5.58 -31.86 -13.75
CA GLU A 201 4.51 -31.32 -14.61
C GLU A 201 5.05 -30.60 -15.86
N THR A 202 6.15 -29.86 -15.70
CA THR A 202 6.74 -29.01 -16.74
C THR A 202 8.03 -29.64 -17.28
N LEU A 203 7.96 -30.35 -18.40
CA LEU A 203 9.11 -31.04 -18.99
C LEU A 203 10.13 -30.10 -19.66
N ASN A 204 9.70 -28.92 -20.11
CA ASN A 204 10.55 -27.89 -20.71
C ASN A 204 10.23 -26.54 -20.07
N LEU A 205 11.24 -25.83 -19.59
CA LEU A 205 11.12 -24.55 -18.90
C LEU A 205 12.09 -23.54 -19.51
N THR A 206 11.57 -22.41 -19.99
CA THR A 206 12.39 -21.32 -20.55
C THR A 206 12.40 -20.15 -19.58
N LEU A 207 13.58 -19.78 -19.07
CA LEU A 207 13.77 -18.66 -18.14
C LEU A 207 14.65 -17.58 -18.76
N LYS A 208 14.39 -16.32 -18.43
CA LYS A 208 15.37 -15.24 -18.66
C LYS A 208 16.46 -15.30 -17.59
N GLU A 209 17.69 -14.96 -17.93
CA GLU A 209 18.80 -14.83 -16.98
C GLU A 209 18.43 -13.91 -15.80
N GLY A 210 18.72 -14.36 -14.57
CA GLY A 210 18.32 -13.69 -13.32
C GLY A 210 16.93 -14.08 -12.78
N ASN A 211 16.03 -14.64 -13.61
CA ASN A 211 14.70 -15.06 -13.14
C ASN A 211 14.75 -16.40 -12.39
N ALA A 212 13.69 -16.68 -11.63
CA ALA A 212 13.51 -17.96 -10.95
C ALA A 212 12.05 -18.43 -11.01
N GLU A 213 11.85 -19.74 -11.09
CA GLU A 213 10.53 -20.37 -11.16
C GLU A 213 10.51 -21.70 -10.39
N LEU A 214 9.33 -22.12 -9.91
CA LEU A 214 9.13 -23.34 -9.16
C LEU A 214 8.68 -24.48 -10.09
N ILE A 215 9.51 -25.52 -10.22
CA ILE A 215 9.09 -26.76 -10.90
C ILE A 215 8.15 -27.53 -9.97
N LYS A 216 6.94 -27.82 -10.46
CA LYS A 216 5.95 -28.65 -9.77
C LYS A 216 6.17 -30.14 -10.07
N VAL A 217 5.90 -30.94 -9.05
CA VAL A 217 5.96 -32.40 -9.07
C VAL A 217 4.60 -32.97 -8.70
N LYS A 218 4.23 -34.09 -9.34
CA LYS A 218 3.12 -34.94 -8.93
C LYS A 218 3.70 -36.16 -8.24
N LEU A 219 3.24 -36.41 -7.01
CA LEU A 219 3.65 -37.53 -6.17
C LEU A 219 2.39 -38.27 -5.72
N ASP A 220 2.29 -39.57 -6.04
CA ASP A 220 1.34 -40.48 -5.40
C ASP A 220 2.13 -41.43 -4.49
N ALA A 221 1.85 -41.39 -3.20
CA ALA A 221 2.44 -42.24 -2.17
C ALA A 221 1.41 -42.55 -1.07
N ASP A 222 1.68 -43.55 -0.23
CA ASP A 222 0.83 -43.84 0.94
C ASP A 222 0.98 -42.81 2.08
N ARG A 223 2.14 -42.14 2.17
CA ARG A 223 2.44 -41.01 3.07
C ARG A 223 3.28 -39.95 2.33
N PRO A 224 2.69 -39.15 1.42
CA PRO A 224 3.44 -38.24 0.55
C PRO A 224 4.20 -37.13 1.31
N GLU A 225 3.71 -36.72 2.48
CA GLU A 225 4.36 -35.76 3.38
C GLU A 225 5.67 -36.26 4.00
N GLU A 226 5.92 -37.57 4.04
CA GLU A 226 7.17 -38.17 4.52
C GLU A 226 8.24 -38.31 3.41
N VAL A 227 7.92 -37.94 2.16
CA VAL A 227 8.82 -38.10 1.01
C VAL A 227 9.71 -36.89 0.82
N GLU A 228 11.00 -37.03 1.16
CA GLU A 228 12.02 -36.04 0.79
C GLU A 228 12.32 -36.10 -0.72
N ILE A 229 12.37 -34.93 -1.37
CA ILE A 229 12.64 -34.79 -2.80
C ILE A 229 14.00 -34.13 -3.00
N GLY A 230 14.97 -34.91 -3.48
CA GLY A 230 16.29 -34.41 -3.86
C GLY A 230 16.24 -33.68 -5.20
N TRP A 231 16.94 -32.55 -5.32
CA TRP A 231 17.01 -31.75 -6.55
C TRP A 231 18.44 -31.55 -7.01
N THR A 232 18.69 -31.72 -8.31
CA THR A 232 20.02 -31.52 -8.92
C THR A 232 19.90 -30.80 -10.27
N SER A 233 20.98 -30.11 -10.66
CA SER A 233 21.14 -29.49 -11.98
C SER A 233 22.38 -30.09 -12.65
N SER A 234 22.27 -30.50 -13.91
CA SER A 234 23.39 -31.05 -14.69
C SER A 234 24.48 -30.00 -14.98
N ASN A 235 24.11 -28.71 -15.00
CA ASN A 235 25.03 -27.58 -15.13
C ASN A 235 24.60 -26.44 -14.20
N LYS A 236 25.23 -26.37 -13.03
CA LYS A 236 24.98 -25.33 -12.00
C LYS A 236 25.40 -23.93 -12.42
N ASN A 237 26.18 -23.76 -13.50
CA ASN A 237 26.53 -22.43 -14.01
C ASN A 237 25.40 -21.85 -14.89
N VAL A 238 24.57 -22.70 -15.50
CA VAL A 238 23.40 -22.26 -16.29
C VAL A 238 22.20 -22.02 -15.38
N ALA A 239 21.86 -22.98 -14.51
CA ALA A 239 20.84 -22.79 -13.49
C ALA A 239 21.08 -23.65 -12.24
N THR A 240 20.73 -23.11 -11.08
CA THR A 240 20.71 -23.85 -9.79
C THR A 240 19.29 -24.19 -9.40
N VAL A 241 19.11 -25.18 -8.52
CA VAL A 241 17.79 -25.58 -8.01
C VAL A 241 17.85 -25.87 -6.52
N THR A 242 16.88 -25.37 -5.76
CA THR A 242 16.74 -25.57 -4.32
C THR A 242 15.25 -25.72 -3.99
N HIS A 243 14.84 -26.84 -3.40
CA HIS A 243 13.43 -27.15 -3.11
C HIS A 243 12.48 -26.93 -4.31
N GLY A 244 12.89 -27.38 -5.50
CA GLY A 244 12.15 -27.18 -6.76
C GLY A 244 12.22 -25.77 -7.37
N ARG A 245 12.71 -24.75 -6.65
CA ARG A 245 12.91 -23.39 -7.18
C ARG A 245 14.19 -23.34 -7.99
N VAL A 246 14.06 -23.24 -9.29
CA VAL A 246 15.15 -23.07 -10.26
C VAL A 246 15.50 -21.59 -10.36
N ASN A 247 16.79 -21.24 -10.31
CA ASN A 247 17.30 -19.89 -10.54
C ASN A 247 18.18 -19.91 -11.80
N ALA A 248 17.84 -19.09 -12.79
CA ALA A 248 18.60 -18.94 -14.04
C ALA A 248 19.81 -18.02 -13.80
N LEU A 249 21.02 -18.51 -14.11
CA LEU A 249 22.28 -17.84 -13.77
C LEU A 249 23.08 -17.39 -15.00
N SER A 250 23.04 -18.14 -16.10
CA SER A 250 23.73 -17.79 -17.35
C SER A 250 23.08 -18.45 -18.54
N ILE A 251 23.13 -17.79 -19.69
CA ILE A 251 22.56 -18.26 -20.97
C ILE A 251 23.07 -19.67 -21.30
N GLY A 252 22.15 -20.59 -21.64
CA GLY A 252 22.49 -21.96 -22.00
C GLY A 252 21.38 -22.96 -21.71
N LYS A 253 21.71 -24.26 -21.76
CA LYS A 253 20.77 -25.36 -21.46
C LYS A 253 21.31 -26.23 -20.33
N THR A 254 20.41 -26.67 -19.46
CA THR A 254 20.71 -27.60 -18.35
C THR A 254 19.50 -28.50 -18.10
N ILE A 255 19.69 -29.61 -17.40
CA ILE A 255 18.61 -30.52 -17.00
C ILE A 255 18.51 -30.47 -15.48
N ILE A 256 17.31 -30.16 -14.99
CA ILE A 256 16.96 -30.29 -13.58
C ILE A 256 16.37 -31.68 -13.36
N THR A 257 16.96 -32.43 -12.43
CA THR A 257 16.47 -33.77 -12.03
C THR A 257 15.94 -33.70 -10.61
N ALA A 258 14.69 -34.14 -10.42
CA ALA A 258 14.09 -34.41 -9.11
C ALA A 258 14.12 -35.91 -8.82
N THR A 259 14.36 -36.28 -7.57
CA THR A 259 14.48 -37.68 -7.13
C THR A 259 13.65 -37.89 -5.86
N ALA A 260 12.79 -38.90 -5.88
CA ALA A 260 11.97 -39.33 -4.74
C ALA A 260 12.19 -40.83 -4.49
N GLY A 261 13.02 -41.16 -3.50
CA GLY A 261 13.50 -42.53 -3.28
C GLY A 261 14.20 -43.10 -4.52
N ARG A 262 13.60 -44.12 -5.15
CA ARG A 262 14.10 -44.74 -6.39
C ARG A 262 13.60 -44.10 -7.69
N PHE A 263 12.64 -43.18 -7.61
CA PHE A 263 12.01 -42.57 -8.78
C PHE A 263 12.74 -41.27 -9.15
N THR A 264 12.86 -41.01 -10.44
CA THR A 264 13.47 -39.78 -10.98
C THR A 264 12.59 -39.17 -12.06
N ALA A 265 12.57 -37.85 -12.11
CA ALA A 265 11.87 -37.07 -13.13
C ALA A 265 12.76 -35.89 -13.58
N GLN A 266 12.65 -35.47 -14.84
CA GLN A 266 13.53 -34.47 -15.43
C GLN A 266 12.77 -33.33 -16.11
N CYS A 267 13.35 -32.13 -16.04
CA CYS A 267 12.93 -30.93 -16.74
C CYS A 267 14.14 -30.35 -17.49
N GLN A 268 13.98 -30.09 -18.79
CA GLN A 268 14.96 -29.35 -19.57
C GLN A 268 14.76 -27.85 -19.36
N VAL A 269 15.79 -27.16 -18.86
CA VAL A 269 15.79 -25.72 -18.63
C VAL A 269 16.64 -25.03 -19.68
N GLU A 270 16.05 -24.06 -20.38
CA GLU A 270 16.72 -23.16 -21.32
C GLU A 270 16.75 -21.75 -20.75
N VAL A 271 17.95 -21.25 -20.47
CA VAL A 271 18.17 -19.87 -20.03
C VAL A 271 18.49 -19.02 -21.24
N ILE A 272 17.64 -18.02 -21.48
CA ILE A 272 17.78 -17.05 -22.56
C ILE A 272 18.21 -15.68 -22.02
N GLU A 273 18.78 -14.87 -22.91
CA GLU A 273 19.21 -13.50 -22.60
C GLU A 273 18.04 -12.67 -22.06
N ASN A 274 18.25 -12.00 -20.93
CA ASN A 274 17.27 -11.05 -20.39
C ASN A 274 17.36 -9.69 -21.09
N LYS A 275 17.05 -9.67 -22.40
CA LYS A 275 16.88 -8.40 -23.13
C LYS A 275 15.63 -7.69 -22.63
N ILE A 276 15.84 -6.68 -21.78
CA ILE A 276 14.85 -5.66 -21.47
C ILE A 276 14.77 -4.74 -22.69
N VAL A 277 13.63 -4.76 -23.37
CA VAL A 277 13.37 -3.90 -24.54
C VAL A 277 12.55 -2.71 -24.08
N VAL A 278 13.06 -1.50 -24.34
CA VAL A 278 12.30 -0.26 -24.11
C VAL A 278 11.16 -0.19 -25.14
N GLU A 279 9.92 -0.25 -24.68
CA GLU A 279 8.75 -0.17 -25.56
C GLU A 279 8.54 1.27 -26.03
N SER A 280 8.52 2.21 -25.07
CA SER A 280 8.38 3.65 -25.32
C SER A 280 9.04 4.48 -24.21
N ILE A 281 9.32 5.74 -24.55
CA ILE A 281 9.71 6.79 -23.59
C ILE A 281 8.97 8.08 -23.92
N SER A 282 8.76 8.93 -22.91
CA SER A 282 8.20 10.28 -23.07
C SER A 282 8.82 11.26 -22.07
N LEU A 283 8.81 12.55 -22.42
CA LEU A 283 9.29 13.64 -21.56
C LEU A 283 8.13 14.50 -21.07
N GLU A 284 8.15 14.83 -19.78
CA GLU A 284 7.20 15.77 -19.18
C GLU A 284 7.91 16.96 -18.50
N PRO A 285 7.52 18.20 -18.81
CA PRO A 285 6.53 18.59 -19.84
C PRO A 285 7.08 18.43 -21.27
N ALA A 286 6.16 18.27 -22.24
CA ALA A 286 6.49 18.20 -23.67
C ALA A 286 6.90 19.57 -24.25
N GLU A 287 6.47 20.66 -23.61
CA GLU A 287 6.86 22.04 -23.90
C GLU A 287 7.30 22.70 -22.59
N LEU A 288 8.44 23.39 -22.59
CA LEU A 288 9.05 24.00 -21.41
C LEU A 288 9.42 25.45 -21.69
N GLU A 289 8.82 26.38 -20.97
CA GLU A 289 9.22 27.79 -20.97
C GLU A 289 10.06 28.13 -19.73
N ILE A 290 11.24 28.73 -19.95
CA ILE A 290 12.16 29.15 -18.88
C ILE A 290 12.86 30.46 -19.24
N LYS A 291 13.38 31.17 -18.23
CA LYS A 291 14.21 32.37 -18.41
C LYS A 291 15.70 32.01 -18.55
N PRO A 292 16.54 32.88 -19.15
CA PRO A 292 18.00 32.76 -19.05
C PRO A 292 18.45 32.61 -17.59
N GLY A 293 19.30 31.62 -17.31
CA GLY A 293 19.76 31.25 -15.97
C GLY A 293 18.78 30.42 -15.13
N GLN A 294 17.51 30.28 -15.55
CA GLN A 294 16.54 29.42 -14.85
C GLN A 294 16.76 27.95 -15.22
N THR A 295 16.46 27.06 -14.27
CA THR A 295 16.50 25.61 -14.47
C THR A 295 15.12 24.96 -14.30
N ASN A 296 14.92 23.82 -14.96
CA ASN A 296 13.76 22.94 -14.78
C ASN A 296 14.18 21.49 -15.08
N ILE A 297 13.52 20.50 -14.49
CA ILE A 297 13.84 19.07 -14.69
C ILE A 297 12.77 18.40 -15.55
N LEU A 298 13.19 17.89 -16.71
CA LEU A 298 12.34 17.08 -17.57
C LEU A 298 12.23 15.66 -16.99
N LYS A 299 11.01 15.24 -16.67
CA LYS A 299 10.74 13.89 -16.17
C LYS A 299 10.69 12.93 -17.36
N LEU A 300 11.60 11.96 -17.37
CA LEU A 300 11.53 10.83 -18.30
C LEU A 300 10.57 9.77 -17.74
N LYS A 301 9.54 9.42 -18.53
CA LYS A 301 8.73 8.22 -18.32
C LYS A 301 9.19 7.14 -19.28
N ILE A 302 9.25 5.90 -18.80
CA ILE A 302 9.74 4.73 -19.53
C ILE A 302 8.70 3.63 -19.40
N LEU A 303 8.42 2.91 -20.49
CA LEU A 303 7.62 1.68 -20.46
C LEU A 303 8.42 0.48 -20.99
N PRO A 304 8.46 -0.66 -20.27
CA PRO A 304 7.99 -0.83 -18.88
C PRO A 304 8.68 0.11 -17.89
N GLU A 305 8.02 0.39 -16.77
CA GLU A 305 8.67 1.04 -15.61
C GLU A 305 9.76 0.10 -15.05
N ASP A 306 10.75 0.63 -14.32
CA ASP A 306 11.92 -0.09 -13.76
C ASP A 306 13.06 -0.49 -14.74
N ILE A 307 13.25 0.22 -15.87
CA ILE A 307 14.45 0.06 -16.71
C ILE A 307 15.61 0.94 -16.19
N GLU A 308 16.55 0.33 -15.46
CA GLU A 308 17.82 0.96 -15.11
C GLU A 308 18.84 0.87 -16.26
N ALA A 309 18.89 1.90 -17.11
CA ALA A 309 19.91 2.05 -18.15
C ALA A 309 20.28 3.54 -18.37
N PRO A 310 21.50 3.84 -18.82
CA PRO A 310 21.94 5.23 -19.02
C PRO A 310 21.15 5.89 -20.15
N VAL A 311 20.54 7.03 -19.84
CA VAL A 311 19.82 7.89 -20.79
C VAL A 311 20.79 8.86 -21.42
N GLU A 312 20.82 8.91 -22.75
CA GLU A 312 21.55 9.94 -23.50
C GLU A 312 20.68 11.20 -23.59
N TRP A 313 21.17 12.32 -23.04
CA TRP A 313 20.49 13.62 -23.08
C TRP A 313 21.27 14.58 -23.99
N ILE A 314 20.57 15.21 -24.94
CA ILE A 314 21.15 16.13 -25.92
C ILE A 314 20.26 17.38 -26.03
N SER A 315 20.87 18.56 -26.18
CA SER A 315 20.20 19.76 -26.69
C SER A 315 20.55 19.95 -28.17
N GLU A 316 19.57 20.28 -29.01
CA GLU A 316 19.86 20.63 -30.42
C GLU A 316 20.65 21.94 -30.56
N ASP A 317 20.49 22.87 -29.61
CA ASP A 317 21.29 24.08 -29.47
C ASP A 317 21.62 24.39 -28.00
N GLU A 318 22.83 24.06 -27.58
CA GLU A 318 23.38 24.36 -26.25
C GLU A 318 23.62 25.86 -26.00
N ASN A 319 23.60 26.71 -27.02
CA ASN A 319 23.68 28.16 -26.83
C ASN A 319 22.34 28.72 -26.34
N ILE A 320 21.23 28.04 -26.63
CA ILE A 320 19.88 28.43 -26.18
C ILE A 320 19.58 27.77 -24.84
N ALA A 321 19.65 26.44 -24.72
CA ALA A 321 19.50 25.73 -23.45
C ALA A 321 20.41 24.51 -23.37
N LYS A 322 20.95 24.22 -22.19
CA LYS A 322 21.74 23.01 -21.91
C LYS A 322 20.94 22.02 -21.09
N VAL A 323 21.21 20.73 -21.24
CA VAL A 323 20.65 19.66 -20.42
C VAL A 323 21.78 18.83 -19.82
N ASN A 324 21.61 18.31 -18.60
CA ASN A 324 22.56 17.37 -18.01
C ASN A 324 22.04 15.92 -18.05
N ASN A 325 22.88 14.97 -17.61
CA ASN A 325 22.59 13.53 -17.62
C ASN A 325 21.38 13.10 -16.75
N TYR A 326 20.78 14.02 -15.99
CA TYR A 326 19.61 13.81 -15.14
C TYR A 326 18.35 14.54 -15.66
N GLY A 327 18.37 15.07 -16.88
CA GLY A 327 17.26 15.82 -17.46
C GLY A 327 17.07 17.23 -16.90
N LEU A 328 18.03 17.77 -16.14
CA LEU A 328 17.99 19.16 -15.68
C LEU A 328 18.37 20.09 -16.84
N VAL A 329 17.39 20.82 -17.35
CA VAL A 329 17.53 21.84 -18.39
C VAL A 329 17.87 23.19 -17.74
N THR A 330 18.77 23.95 -18.35
CA THR A 330 19.19 25.30 -17.95
C THR A 330 19.09 26.23 -19.16
N GLY A 331 18.32 27.31 -19.04
CA GLY A 331 18.24 28.34 -20.08
C GLY A 331 19.53 29.16 -20.14
N ILE A 332 20.08 29.39 -21.34
CA ILE A 332 21.35 30.09 -21.57
C ILE A 332 21.10 31.42 -22.28
N ASN A 333 20.64 31.40 -23.54
CA ASN A 333 20.27 32.59 -24.30
C ASN A 333 18.82 32.48 -24.80
N ILE A 334 18.23 33.63 -25.15
CA ILE A 334 16.86 33.70 -25.68
C ILE A 334 16.79 32.94 -27.02
N GLY A 335 15.78 32.07 -27.18
CA GLY A 335 15.53 31.32 -28.40
C GLY A 335 14.68 30.07 -28.17
N HIS A 336 14.56 29.24 -29.20
CA HIS A 336 13.89 27.93 -29.14
C HIS A 336 14.88 26.82 -29.48
N THR A 337 14.86 25.74 -28.70
CA THR A 337 15.68 24.53 -28.92
C THR A 337 14.88 23.29 -28.54
N VAL A 338 15.34 22.10 -28.90
CA VAL A 338 14.71 20.83 -28.51
C VAL A 338 15.68 20.04 -27.65
N ILE A 339 15.19 19.55 -26.50
CA ILE A 339 15.89 18.58 -25.68
C ILE A 339 15.44 17.18 -26.07
N LYS A 340 16.41 16.31 -26.32
CA LYS A 340 16.21 14.89 -26.64
C LYS A 340 16.70 14.02 -25.50
N ALA A 341 15.90 13.02 -25.15
CA ALA A 341 16.31 11.88 -24.33
C ALA A 341 16.24 10.62 -25.19
N THR A 342 17.33 9.84 -25.23
CA THR A 342 17.41 8.57 -25.97
C THR A 342 17.73 7.42 -25.01
N LEU A 343 16.94 6.35 -25.08
CA LEU A 343 17.11 5.15 -24.27
C LEU A 343 16.65 3.92 -25.07
N GLY A 344 17.45 2.85 -25.12
CA GLY A 344 17.10 1.59 -25.80
C GLY A 344 16.74 1.74 -27.29
N GLY A 345 17.30 2.74 -27.99
CA GLY A 345 16.96 3.05 -29.39
C GLY A 345 15.63 3.79 -29.60
N LYS A 346 14.96 4.21 -28.52
CA LYS A 346 13.81 5.13 -28.55
C LYS A 346 14.28 6.53 -28.22
N THR A 347 13.63 7.55 -28.80
CA THR A 347 13.91 8.97 -28.53
C THR A 347 12.62 9.69 -28.18
N ALA A 348 12.65 10.50 -27.12
CA ALA A 348 11.61 11.46 -26.76
C ALA A 348 12.15 12.89 -26.82
N THR A 349 11.28 13.85 -27.10
CA THR A 349 11.60 15.26 -27.29
C THR A 349 10.78 16.14 -26.35
N SER A 350 11.39 17.23 -25.87
CA SER A 350 10.70 18.36 -25.23
C SER A 350 11.13 19.64 -25.92
N ALA A 351 10.19 20.47 -26.36
CA ALA A 351 10.47 21.76 -26.96
C ALA A 351 10.73 22.79 -25.85
N VAL A 352 11.88 23.47 -25.91
CA VAL A 352 12.32 24.42 -24.89
C VAL A 352 12.36 25.83 -25.48
N THR A 353 11.53 26.71 -24.94
CA THR A 353 11.55 28.14 -25.23
C THR A 353 12.26 28.85 -24.08
N VAL A 354 13.41 29.46 -24.38
CA VAL A 354 14.09 30.35 -23.44
C VAL A 354 13.66 31.77 -23.77
N ALA A 355 12.84 32.37 -22.91
CA ALA A 355 12.28 33.70 -23.12
C ALA A 355 12.70 34.64 -21.97
N SER A 356 13.04 35.89 -22.29
CA SER A 356 13.25 36.92 -21.26
C SER A 356 11.94 37.49 -20.71
N LYS A 357 10.85 37.32 -21.46
CA LYS A 357 9.55 37.97 -21.26
C LYS A 357 8.42 36.97 -21.45
N ALA A 358 7.37 37.10 -20.65
CA ALA A 358 6.10 36.43 -20.93
C ALA A 358 5.37 37.16 -22.08
N PRO A 359 4.51 36.49 -22.85
CA PRO A 359 3.90 37.08 -24.04
C PRO A 359 2.87 38.18 -23.68
N ALA A 360 2.43 38.98 -24.66
CA ALA A 360 1.55 40.13 -24.43
C ALA A 360 0.17 39.73 -23.86
N GLU A 361 -0.30 38.51 -24.14
CA GLU A 361 -1.50 37.88 -23.58
C GLU A 361 -1.38 37.60 -22.07
N SER A 362 -0.29 38.01 -21.42
CA SER A 362 -0.16 38.14 -19.97
C SER A 362 -1.16 39.13 -19.35
N PHE A 363 -1.83 39.95 -20.17
CA PHE A 363 -2.91 40.86 -19.74
C PHE A 363 -4.21 40.61 -20.53
N ASN A 364 -5.35 40.70 -19.85
CA ASN A 364 -6.64 41.00 -20.47
C ASN A 364 -6.93 42.50 -20.27
N VAL A 365 -7.32 43.20 -21.34
CA VAL A 365 -7.62 44.64 -21.32
C VAL A 365 -8.93 44.90 -22.04
N GLU A 366 -9.85 45.52 -21.31
CA GLU A 366 -11.20 45.86 -21.77
C GLU A 366 -11.36 47.39 -21.74
N ILE A 367 -11.82 47.97 -22.86
CA ILE A 367 -12.07 49.41 -23.00
C ILE A 367 -13.52 49.56 -23.47
N PHE A 368 -14.34 50.23 -22.68
CA PHE A 368 -15.78 50.39 -22.89
C PHE A 368 -16.27 51.69 -22.24
N ASP A 369 -17.59 51.93 -22.23
CA ASP A 369 -18.21 53.20 -21.80
C ASP A 369 -17.52 54.43 -22.43
N ILE A 370 -17.23 54.33 -23.73
CA ILE A 370 -16.48 55.34 -24.48
C ILE A 370 -17.41 56.50 -24.86
N ILE A 371 -17.20 57.65 -24.23
CA ILE A 371 -17.90 58.92 -24.48
C ILE A 371 -16.94 59.91 -25.15
N ALA A 372 -17.41 61.10 -25.53
CA ALA A 372 -16.56 62.06 -26.22
C ALA A 372 -15.28 62.44 -25.43
N THR A 373 -15.32 62.56 -24.11
CA THR A 373 -14.13 62.96 -23.33
C THR A 373 -13.50 61.87 -22.47
N ASN A 374 -14.07 60.67 -22.42
CA ASN A 374 -13.65 59.63 -21.47
C ASN A 374 -13.86 58.20 -22.01
N ALA A 375 -13.20 57.24 -21.40
CA ALA A 375 -13.42 55.81 -21.60
C ALA A 375 -13.06 55.07 -20.31
N LYS A 376 -13.78 53.99 -19.99
CA LYS A 376 -13.45 53.11 -18.88
C LYS A 376 -12.49 52.03 -19.34
N ILE A 377 -11.42 51.82 -18.56
CA ILE A 377 -10.35 50.88 -18.87
C ILE A 377 -10.18 49.91 -17.69
N ILE A 378 -10.30 48.61 -17.95
CA ILE A 378 -10.02 47.54 -16.99
C ILE A 378 -8.80 46.76 -17.47
N ILE A 379 -7.85 46.55 -16.57
CA ILE A 379 -6.60 45.81 -16.84
C ILE A 379 -6.53 44.65 -15.85
N THR A 380 -6.44 43.42 -16.35
CA THR A 380 -6.35 42.21 -15.53
C THR A 380 -5.11 41.40 -15.94
N PRO A 381 -4.03 41.39 -15.14
CA PRO A 381 -2.88 40.53 -15.41
C PRO A 381 -3.21 39.06 -15.09
N LYS A 382 -2.56 38.12 -15.80
CA LYS A 382 -2.63 36.68 -15.48
C LYS A 382 -1.95 36.33 -14.15
N ASP A 383 -0.88 37.04 -13.82
CA ASP A 383 -0.20 36.97 -12.52
C ASP A 383 -0.49 38.26 -11.74
N ASN A 384 -1.18 38.16 -10.60
CA ASN A 384 -1.50 39.30 -9.76
C ASN A 384 -0.28 39.89 -9.03
N GLU A 385 0.80 39.11 -8.87
CA GLU A 385 2.03 39.56 -8.24
C GLU A 385 3.00 40.26 -9.20
N MET A 386 2.76 40.16 -10.51
CA MET A 386 3.50 40.89 -11.53
C MET A 386 3.34 42.40 -11.35
N THR A 387 4.46 43.10 -11.34
CA THR A 387 4.51 44.56 -11.46
C THR A 387 4.41 44.96 -12.93
N TYR A 388 3.59 45.97 -13.23
CA TYR A 388 3.39 46.45 -14.59
C TYR A 388 3.17 47.96 -14.66
N TYR A 389 3.42 48.51 -15.83
CA TYR A 389 3.11 49.89 -16.20
C TYR A 389 1.97 49.90 -17.24
N PHE A 390 1.17 50.95 -17.23
CA PHE A 390 0.19 51.23 -18.27
C PHE A 390 0.05 52.73 -18.51
N TYR A 391 -0.27 53.10 -19.75
CA TYR A 391 -0.58 54.49 -20.08
C TYR A 391 -1.47 54.56 -21.32
N CYS A 392 -2.00 55.75 -21.58
CA CYS A 392 -2.77 56.05 -22.77
C CYS A 392 -2.27 57.37 -23.37
N MET A 393 -2.23 57.48 -24.69
CA MET A 393 -1.96 58.75 -25.38
C MET A 393 -2.68 58.81 -26.72
N THR A 394 -2.74 59.99 -27.35
CA THR A 394 -3.29 60.09 -28.70
C THR A 394 -2.43 59.31 -29.68
N LYS A 395 -3.04 58.70 -30.70
CA LYS A 395 -2.32 57.92 -31.72
C LYS A 395 -1.23 58.74 -32.41
N PHE A 396 -1.51 60.00 -32.74
CA PHE A 396 -0.50 60.94 -33.25
C PHE A 396 0.70 61.11 -32.32
N LYS A 397 0.50 61.18 -30.99
CA LYS A 397 1.63 61.26 -30.05
C LYS A 397 2.40 59.94 -30.04
N TYR A 398 1.70 58.81 -29.93
CA TYR A 398 2.30 57.48 -29.92
C TYR A 398 3.21 57.23 -31.14
N GLU A 399 2.69 57.49 -32.34
CA GLU A 399 3.44 57.39 -33.61
C GLU A 399 4.65 58.33 -33.64
N LYS A 400 4.52 59.55 -33.08
CA LYS A 400 5.61 60.52 -32.99
C LYS A 400 6.73 60.09 -32.03
N GLU A 401 6.41 59.52 -30.87
CA GLU A 401 7.44 59.03 -29.94
C GLU A 401 8.16 57.78 -30.50
N LEU A 402 7.43 56.90 -31.20
CA LEU A 402 8.03 55.75 -31.92
C LEU A 402 8.93 56.18 -33.09
N ALA A 403 8.64 57.31 -33.74
CA ALA A 403 9.47 57.86 -34.81
C ALA A 403 10.79 58.50 -34.31
N TYR A 404 11.03 58.56 -32.99
CA TYR A 404 12.24 59.16 -32.46
C TYR A 404 13.48 58.25 -32.67
N PRO A 405 14.63 58.78 -33.15
CA PRO A 405 15.79 57.96 -33.45
C PRO A 405 16.31 57.16 -32.24
N GLY A 406 16.35 55.83 -32.37
CA GLY A 406 16.82 54.90 -31.35
C GLY A 406 15.73 54.26 -30.49
N THR A 407 14.48 54.74 -30.57
CA THR A 407 13.30 54.08 -29.96
C THR A 407 13.02 52.77 -30.69
N LYS A 408 12.91 51.66 -29.96
CA LYS A 408 12.51 50.34 -30.50
C LYS A 408 11.03 50.09 -30.31
N ASP A 409 10.52 50.44 -29.14
CA ASP A 409 9.11 50.38 -28.77
C ASP A 409 8.80 51.45 -27.72
N ILE A 410 7.52 51.62 -27.37
CA ILE A 410 7.09 52.72 -26.50
C ILE A 410 7.70 52.68 -25.08
N SER A 411 8.15 51.51 -24.61
CA SER A 411 8.79 51.41 -23.29
C SER A 411 10.16 52.13 -23.23
N ASP A 412 10.82 52.36 -24.36
CA ASP A 412 12.04 53.20 -24.40
C ASP A 412 11.71 54.68 -24.07
N PHE A 413 10.54 55.18 -24.48
CA PHE A 413 10.05 56.52 -24.15
C PHE A 413 9.72 56.64 -22.65
N ASP A 414 9.02 55.65 -22.09
CA ASP A 414 8.69 55.61 -20.66
C ASP A 414 9.95 55.55 -19.79
N MET A 415 10.91 54.71 -20.19
CA MET A 415 12.22 54.61 -19.54
C MET A 415 13.03 55.90 -19.66
N ALA A 416 12.93 56.63 -20.78
CA ALA A 416 13.57 57.94 -20.92
C ALA A 416 12.90 58.99 -20.01
N PHE A 417 11.57 58.97 -19.87
CA PHE A 417 10.81 59.84 -18.97
C PHE A 417 11.19 59.64 -17.50
N TRP A 418 11.30 58.40 -17.03
CA TRP A 418 11.78 58.13 -15.66
C TRP A 418 13.27 58.51 -15.50
N LYS A 419 14.13 58.19 -16.47
CA LYS A 419 15.57 58.53 -16.42
C LYS A 419 15.85 60.02 -16.43
N ALA A 420 14.96 60.84 -17.00
CA ALA A 420 15.04 62.30 -16.97
C ALA A 420 15.01 62.90 -15.54
N GLN A 421 14.58 62.13 -14.52
CA GLN A 421 14.63 62.56 -13.11
C GLN A 421 16.05 62.57 -12.52
N GLY A 422 17.01 61.91 -13.18
CA GLY A 422 18.44 61.97 -12.86
C GLY A 422 18.91 61.12 -11.66
N GLY A 423 20.20 60.74 -11.67
CA GLY A 423 20.79 59.86 -10.65
C GLY A 423 20.08 58.51 -10.57
N ASP A 424 20.03 57.90 -9.38
CA ASP A 424 19.29 56.64 -9.16
C ASP A 424 17.77 56.83 -8.92
N ARG A 425 17.30 58.08 -8.80
CA ARG A 425 15.89 58.43 -8.49
C ARG A 425 14.89 57.98 -9.55
N TRP A 426 15.35 57.64 -10.75
CA TRP A 426 14.48 57.14 -11.81
C TRP A 426 13.78 55.83 -11.39
N LYS A 427 14.40 55.02 -10.52
CA LYS A 427 13.78 53.81 -9.99
C LYS A 427 12.63 54.13 -9.03
N ASP A 428 12.78 55.16 -8.20
CA ASP A 428 11.71 55.63 -7.32
C ASP A 428 10.54 56.21 -8.14
N ALA A 429 10.85 57.01 -9.16
CA ALA A 429 9.85 57.57 -10.08
C ALA A 429 9.11 56.49 -10.89
N MET A 430 9.83 55.45 -11.34
CA MET A 430 9.26 54.27 -11.97
C MET A 430 8.38 53.51 -10.98
N ALA A 431 8.86 53.19 -9.77
CA ALA A 431 8.12 52.45 -8.76
C ALA A 431 6.80 53.13 -8.35
N LEU A 432 6.76 54.47 -8.30
CA LEU A 432 5.52 55.24 -8.10
C LEU A 432 4.53 55.15 -9.28
N SER A 433 5.00 54.74 -10.45
CA SER A 433 4.20 54.54 -11.66
C SER A 433 3.76 53.07 -11.85
N LEU A 434 4.35 52.11 -11.11
CA LEU A 434 4.05 50.70 -11.26
C LEU A 434 2.85 50.28 -10.40
N VAL A 435 2.06 49.36 -10.94
CA VAL A 435 0.88 48.77 -10.31
C VAL A 435 0.98 47.24 -10.22
N LYS A 436 0.11 46.65 -9.41
CA LYS A 436 -0.09 45.20 -9.27
C LYS A 436 -1.58 44.84 -9.34
N GLY A 437 -1.89 43.57 -9.61
CA GLY A 437 -3.24 43.04 -9.65
C GLY A 437 -4.16 43.70 -10.69
N ARG A 438 -5.47 43.45 -10.59
CA ARG A 438 -6.48 44.10 -11.45
C ARG A 438 -6.54 45.60 -11.16
N GLN A 439 -6.49 46.42 -12.22
CA GLN A 439 -6.64 47.87 -12.15
C GLN A 439 -7.86 48.34 -12.94
N GLU A 440 -8.42 49.46 -12.50
CA GLU A 440 -9.54 50.16 -13.12
C GLU A 440 -9.18 51.64 -13.19
N SER A 441 -9.26 52.23 -14.38
CA SER A 441 -8.82 53.60 -14.65
C SER A 441 -9.70 54.24 -15.72
N PHE A 442 -9.80 55.56 -15.70
CA PHE A 442 -10.52 56.33 -16.71
C PHE A 442 -9.53 57.09 -17.60
N LEU A 443 -9.87 57.24 -18.88
CA LEU A 443 -9.06 58.00 -19.83
C LEU A 443 -8.73 59.41 -19.30
N GLU A 444 -9.69 60.04 -18.64
CA GLU A 444 -9.60 61.41 -18.11
C GLU A 444 -8.65 61.58 -16.90
N ASP A 445 -8.20 60.46 -16.30
CA ASP A 445 -7.16 60.39 -15.25
C ASP A 445 -5.75 60.42 -15.87
N LEU A 446 -5.58 59.70 -16.99
CA LEU A 446 -4.31 59.50 -17.69
C LEU A 446 -3.93 60.69 -18.58
N LEU A 447 -4.94 61.34 -19.17
CA LEU A 447 -4.79 62.44 -20.11
C LEU A 447 -6.04 63.32 -20.15
N TRP A 448 -5.93 64.51 -20.72
CA TRP A 448 -7.03 65.48 -20.74
C TRP A 448 -8.10 65.16 -21.80
N PRO A 449 -9.37 65.53 -21.54
CA PRO A 449 -10.49 65.42 -22.48
C PRO A 449 -10.15 65.73 -23.95
N MET A 450 -10.30 64.74 -24.83
CA MET A 450 -10.28 64.96 -26.28
C MET A 450 -11.36 64.13 -26.98
N TRP A 451 -12.35 64.82 -27.53
CA TRP A 451 -13.38 64.30 -28.41
C TRP A 451 -12.82 64.02 -29.80
N ASP A 452 -13.48 63.14 -30.56
CA ASP A 452 -13.11 62.84 -31.94
C ASP A 452 -11.61 62.54 -32.13
N THR A 453 -11.07 61.64 -31.31
CA THR A 453 -9.62 61.42 -31.20
C THR A 453 -9.29 59.94 -31.14
N ASP A 454 -8.34 59.51 -31.97
CA ASP A 454 -7.76 58.16 -31.88
C ASP A 454 -6.75 58.10 -30.73
N PHE A 455 -6.84 57.03 -29.95
CA PHE A 455 -6.02 56.76 -28.79
C PHE A 455 -5.33 55.41 -28.91
N VAL A 456 -4.14 55.35 -28.31
CA VAL A 456 -3.37 54.13 -28.10
C VAL A 456 -3.22 53.97 -26.59
N PHE A 457 -3.90 52.95 -26.05
CA PHE A 457 -3.64 52.42 -24.72
C PHE A 457 -2.58 51.31 -24.83
N TYR A 458 -1.67 51.24 -23.86
CA TYR A 458 -0.72 50.14 -23.77
C TYR A 458 -0.38 49.77 -22.32
N CYS A 459 -0.01 48.51 -22.10
CA CYS A 459 0.52 48.04 -20.82
C CYS A 459 1.58 46.95 -21.02
N TYR A 460 2.51 46.83 -20.06
CA TYR A 460 3.53 45.79 -20.03
C TYR A 460 4.06 45.56 -18.62
N GLY A 461 4.45 44.32 -18.33
CA GLY A 461 5.16 43.96 -17.10
C GLY A 461 6.58 44.51 -17.11
N ILE A 462 7.02 45.03 -15.96
CA ILE A 462 8.37 45.58 -15.75
C ILE A 462 8.73 45.43 -14.28
N ASP A 463 9.95 44.96 -14.00
CA ASP A 463 10.43 44.81 -12.62
C ASP A 463 11.01 46.12 -12.06
N LYS A 464 11.37 46.10 -10.76
CA LYS A 464 11.96 47.24 -10.05
C LYS A 464 13.37 47.61 -10.55
N GLU A 465 14.02 46.72 -11.29
CA GLU A 465 15.30 46.95 -11.97
C GLU A 465 15.12 47.69 -13.32
N GLY A 466 13.88 47.80 -13.81
CA GLY A 466 13.55 48.42 -15.10
C GLY A 466 13.67 47.46 -16.28
N VAL A 467 13.70 46.15 -16.02
CA VAL A 467 13.69 45.11 -17.06
C VAL A 467 12.25 44.80 -17.39
N LYS A 468 11.86 45.03 -18.64
CA LYS A 468 10.54 44.64 -19.17
C LYS A 468 10.39 43.11 -19.08
N THR A 469 9.37 42.64 -18.36
CA THR A 469 9.08 41.23 -18.06
C THR A 469 7.97 40.62 -18.93
N THR A 470 7.26 41.43 -19.72
CA THR A 470 6.34 40.96 -20.77
C THR A 470 6.56 41.68 -22.10
N ASP A 471 6.00 41.17 -23.18
CA ASP A 471 5.75 42.02 -24.36
C ASP A 471 4.66 43.07 -24.09
N ILE A 472 4.60 44.09 -24.94
CA ILE A 472 3.67 45.22 -24.79
C ILE A 472 2.35 44.88 -25.43
N LEU A 473 1.28 44.83 -24.64
CA LEU A 473 -0.08 44.78 -25.14
C LEU A 473 -0.51 46.19 -25.54
N ILE A 474 -1.09 46.32 -26.74
CA ILE A 474 -1.57 47.59 -27.31
C ILE A 474 -3.06 47.45 -27.64
N LYS A 475 -3.84 48.49 -27.35
CA LYS A 475 -5.25 48.62 -27.76
C LYS A 475 -5.46 50.00 -28.37
N GLU A 476 -5.99 50.03 -29.59
CA GLU A 476 -6.47 51.27 -30.21
C GLU A 476 -7.97 51.44 -29.97
N PHE A 477 -8.40 52.68 -29.74
CA PHE A 477 -9.82 53.06 -29.69
C PHE A 477 -9.98 54.53 -30.09
N ARG A 478 -11.21 54.98 -30.37
CA ARG A 478 -11.52 56.36 -30.73
C ARG A 478 -12.64 56.92 -29.86
N THR A 479 -12.50 58.14 -29.35
CA THR A 479 -13.62 58.87 -28.74
C THR A 479 -14.55 59.41 -29.84
N PRO A 480 -15.89 59.26 -29.72
CA PRO A 480 -16.83 59.60 -30.79
C PRO A 480 -16.97 61.12 -31.02
N VAL A 481 -17.52 61.47 -32.20
CA VAL A 481 -18.22 62.74 -32.41
C VAL A 481 -19.68 62.52 -32.02
N ASN A 482 -20.05 62.96 -30.83
CA ASN A 482 -21.42 62.88 -30.33
C ASN A 482 -22.14 64.22 -30.60
N GLY A 483 -23.46 64.17 -30.81
CA GLY A 483 -24.28 65.16 -31.56
C GLY A 483 -23.97 66.66 -31.40
N LYS A 484 -24.10 67.41 -32.50
CA LYS A 484 -24.01 68.88 -32.51
C LYS A 484 -25.24 69.52 -31.85
N SER A 485 -25.02 70.69 -31.24
CA SER A 485 -26.07 71.54 -30.69
C SER A 485 -26.42 72.65 -31.68
N ASP A 486 -27.67 73.12 -31.66
CA ASP A 486 -28.12 74.32 -32.35
C ASP A 486 -28.06 75.59 -31.48
N ASN A 487 -27.41 75.52 -30.30
CA ASN A 487 -27.29 76.65 -29.38
C ASN A 487 -26.54 77.83 -30.03
N LYS A 488 -27.12 79.03 -29.92
CA LYS A 488 -26.55 80.28 -30.45
C LYS A 488 -26.29 81.24 -29.30
N PHE A 489 -25.10 81.80 -29.28
CA PHE A 489 -24.63 82.68 -28.21
C PHE A 489 -24.69 84.15 -28.65
N THR A 490 -25.33 84.99 -27.84
CA THR A 490 -25.21 86.45 -27.94
C THR A 490 -24.48 86.97 -26.71
N PHE A 491 -23.46 87.81 -26.89
CA PHE A 491 -22.75 88.44 -25.79
C PHE A 491 -23.01 89.96 -25.78
N THR A 492 -23.49 90.46 -24.65
CA THR A 492 -23.67 91.89 -24.38
C THR A 492 -22.62 92.35 -23.38
N LEU A 493 -21.65 93.15 -23.83
CA LEU A 493 -20.66 93.79 -22.96
C LEU A 493 -21.31 94.96 -22.21
N TYR A 494 -21.25 94.97 -20.87
CA TYR A 494 -21.80 96.05 -20.05
C TYR A 494 -20.74 97.12 -19.73
N GLU A 495 -19.64 96.74 -19.08
CA GLU A 495 -18.56 97.65 -18.75
C GLU A 495 -17.18 96.97 -18.81
N THR A 496 -16.18 97.70 -19.30
CA THR A 496 -14.77 97.32 -19.19
C THR A 496 -14.08 98.07 -18.04
N PHE A 497 -13.17 97.40 -17.36
CA PHE A 497 -12.35 97.95 -16.28
C PHE A 497 -10.86 97.87 -16.65
N SER A 498 -9.99 98.34 -15.77
CA SER A 498 -8.54 98.25 -15.94
C SER A 498 -8.01 96.81 -15.74
N ASP A 499 -8.81 95.95 -15.12
CA ASP A 499 -8.46 94.63 -14.60
C ASP A 499 -9.47 93.52 -14.98
N GLY A 500 -10.53 93.84 -15.71
CA GLY A 500 -11.63 92.91 -16.00
C GLY A 500 -12.73 93.54 -16.85
N PHE A 501 -13.89 92.87 -16.94
CA PHE A 501 -15.08 93.32 -17.65
C PHE A 501 -16.34 92.65 -17.10
N THR A 502 -17.50 93.27 -17.26
CA THR A 502 -18.82 92.68 -17.01
C THR A 502 -19.64 92.61 -18.29
N GLY A 503 -20.58 91.68 -18.34
CA GLY A 503 -21.49 91.50 -19.46
C GLY A 503 -22.30 90.22 -19.33
N LYS A 504 -23.21 89.97 -20.26
CA LYS A 504 -24.11 88.81 -20.23
C LYS A 504 -23.98 87.98 -21.50
N VAL A 505 -23.96 86.66 -21.34
CA VAL A 505 -24.19 85.71 -22.42
C VAL A 505 -25.66 85.29 -22.38
N THR A 506 -26.33 85.29 -23.54
CA THR A 506 -27.65 84.69 -23.70
C THR A 506 -27.61 83.57 -24.73
N THR A 507 -28.43 82.54 -24.51
CA THR A 507 -28.47 81.30 -25.30
C THR A 507 -29.83 81.06 -25.94
N THR A 508 -29.90 80.25 -26.99
CA THR A 508 -31.18 79.86 -27.62
C THR A 508 -31.73 78.54 -27.09
N ASN A 509 -30.90 77.72 -26.45
CA ASN A 509 -31.32 76.51 -25.74
C ASN A 509 -30.50 76.37 -24.44
N ASN A 510 -30.67 75.25 -23.71
CA ASN A 510 -29.99 74.98 -22.44
C ASN A 510 -28.82 73.98 -22.56
N ASP A 511 -28.32 73.70 -23.77
CA ASP A 511 -27.12 72.88 -23.95
C ASP A 511 -25.89 73.58 -23.34
N GLY A 512 -25.02 72.76 -22.75
CA GLY A 512 -23.80 73.21 -22.07
C GLY A 512 -22.85 73.96 -23.00
N TYR A 513 -22.21 74.99 -22.48
CA TYR A 513 -21.16 75.73 -23.17
C TYR A 513 -20.02 76.14 -22.25
N TYR A 514 -18.83 76.18 -22.82
CA TYR A 514 -17.63 76.70 -22.18
C TYR A 514 -17.33 78.10 -22.72
N MET A 515 -16.79 78.96 -21.86
CA MET A 515 -16.29 80.26 -22.25
C MET A 515 -14.98 80.62 -21.56
N ASN A 516 -14.13 81.41 -22.23
CA ASN A 516 -12.89 81.89 -21.65
C ASN A 516 -12.45 83.22 -22.27
N ALA A 517 -11.93 84.14 -21.45
CA ALA A 517 -11.46 85.45 -21.90
C ALA A 517 -9.93 85.57 -21.84
N GLN A 518 -9.27 85.51 -23.00
CA GLN A 518 -7.81 85.61 -23.15
C GLN A 518 -7.39 86.85 -23.95
N PRO A 519 -6.14 87.34 -23.81
CA PRO A 519 -5.66 88.44 -24.63
C PRO A 519 -5.77 88.08 -26.11
N LYS A 520 -6.17 89.03 -26.96
CA LYS A 520 -6.43 88.78 -28.39
C LYS A 520 -5.26 88.07 -29.11
N SER A 521 -4.03 88.40 -28.74
CA SER A 521 -2.80 87.75 -29.23
C SER A 521 -2.72 86.23 -29.03
N PHE A 522 -3.45 85.67 -28.04
CA PHE A 522 -3.58 84.23 -27.81
C PHE A 522 -4.44 83.58 -28.90
N PHE A 523 -5.65 84.07 -29.11
CA PHE A 523 -6.54 83.55 -30.16
C PHE A 523 -5.96 83.77 -31.56
N ASP A 524 -5.33 84.93 -31.80
CA ASP A 524 -4.68 85.23 -33.07
C ASP A 524 -3.54 84.24 -33.41
N PHE A 525 -2.88 83.62 -32.42
CA PHE A 525 -1.88 82.57 -32.66
C PHE A 525 -2.52 81.32 -33.28
N TYR A 526 -3.59 80.80 -32.67
CA TYR A 526 -4.30 79.62 -33.17
C TYR A 526 -5.03 79.90 -34.48
N ARG A 527 -5.60 81.11 -34.65
CA ARG A 527 -6.24 81.54 -35.90
C ARG A 527 -5.25 81.52 -37.07
N ARG A 528 -4.06 82.13 -36.91
CA ARG A 528 -3.01 82.09 -37.95
C ARG A 528 -2.56 80.66 -38.28
N LYS A 529 -2.45 79.77 -37.28
CA LYS A 529 -2.11 78.35 -37.52
C LYS A 529 -3.20 77.66 -38.34
N LYS A 530 -4.49 77.91 -38.03
CA LYS A 530 -5.63 77.34 -38.77
C LYS A 530 -5.70 77.87 -40.20
N GLU A 531 -5.51 79.18 -40.38
CA GLU A 531 -5.45 79.84 -41.70
C GLU A 531 -4.29 79.32 -42.58
N ALA A 532 -3.15 78.98 -41.96
CA ALA A 532 -2.01 78.37 -42.64
C ALA A 532 -2.15 76.85 -42.91
N GLY A 533 -3.26 76.22 -42.47
CA GLY A 533 -3.45 74.76 -42.58
C GLY A 533 -2.53 73.94 -41.68
N GLU A 534 -1.89 74.56 -40.68
CA GLU A 534 -0.98 73.87 -39.76
C GLU A 534 -1.74 73.12 -38.66
N LEU A 535 -1.28 71.91 -38.33
CA LEU A 535 -1.76 71.15 -37.17
C LEU A 535 -0.91 71.45 -35.94
N ILE A 536 -1.54 71.52 -34.76
CA ILE A 536 -0.84 71.64 -33.47
C ILE A 536 -0.91 70.29 -32.77
N ASN A 537 0.23 69.60 -32.66
CA ASN A 537 0.30 68.23 -32.11
C ASN A 537 -0.73 67.27 -32.75
N GLY A 538 -0.86 67.32 -34.08
CA GLY A 538 -1.78 66.48 -34.85
C GLY A 538 -3.26 66.92 -34.81
N MET A 539 -3.59 68.00 -34.10
CA MET A 539 -4.96 68.51 -33.96
C MET A 539 -5.20 69.76 -34.79
N ASP A 540 -6.47 70.00 -35.13
CA ASP A 540 -6.94 71.33 -35.53
C ASP A 540 -6.55 72.38 -34.48
N PRO A 541 -6.03 73.57 -34.88
CA PRO A 541 -5.56 74.57 -33.93
C PRO A 541 -6.62 75.07 -32.94
N TYR A 542 -7.91 75.13 -33.32
CA TYR A 542 -8.97 75.50 -32.38
C TYR A 542 -9.28 74.37 -31.40
N LYS A 543 -9.28 73.10 -31.86
CA LYS A 543 -9.38 71.93 -30.96
C LYS A 543 -8.22 71.89 -29.95
N ALA A 544 -6.99 72.13 -30.41
CA ALA A 544 -5.81 72.23 -29.54
C ALA A 544 -5.91 73.37 -28.53
N MET A 545 -6.40 74.55 -28.96
CA MET A 545 -6.63 75.71 -28.10
C MET A 545 -7.66 75.43 -27.01
N LEU A 546 -8.83 74.88 -27.38
CA LEU A 546 -9.90 74.57 -26.42
C LEU A 546 -9.43 73.51 -25.42
N ARG A 547 -8.69 72.48 -25.88
CA ARG A 547 -8.06 71.50 -24.97
C ARG A 547 -7.14 72.20 -23.95
N ILE A 548 -6.26 73.11 -24.39
CA ILE A 548 -5.34 73.83 -23.50
C ILE A 548 -6.08 74.72 -22.50
N LEU A 549 -7.18 75.36 -22.93
CA LEU A 549 -8.01 76.15 -22.02
C LEU A 549 -8.68 75.27 -20.95
N LEU A 550 -9.32 74.17 -21.35
CA LEU A 550 -9.92 73.18 -20.44
C LEU A 550 -8.89 72.49 -19.52
N GLU A 551 -7.63 72.34 -19.97
CA GLU A 551 -6.49 71.83 -19.20
C GLU A 551 -5.93 72.86 -18.19
N SER A 552 -6.12 74.15 -18.45
CA SER A 552 -5.61 75.23 -17.59
C SER A 552 -6.49 75.55 -16.37
N GLU A 553 -7.77 75.17 -16.44
CA GLU A 553 -8.72 75.31 -15.34
C GLU A 553 -8.60 74.10 -14.37
N ARG A 554 -8.96 74.29 -13.09
CA ARG A 554 -8.61 73.32 -12.04
C ARG A 554 -9.36 71.98 -12.19
N ARG A 555 -8.64 70.87 -11.94
CA ARG A 555 -9.11 69.49 -12.18
C ARG A 555 -10.38 69.08 -11.42
N GLU A 556 -10.61 69.62 -10.23
CA GLU A 556 -11.64 69.13 -9.30
C GLU A 556 -13.08 69.57 -9.65
N ASP A 557 -13.25 70.53 -10.58
CA ASP A 557 -14.53 71.20 -10.78
C ASP A 557 -14.93 71.29 -12.28
N ARG A 558 -14.60 70.25 -13.07
CA ARG A 558 -14.76 70.27 -14.54
C ARG A 558 -16.20 70.48 -15.01
N GLU A 559 -17.20 70.06 -14.23
CA GLU A 559 -18.61 70.25 -14.57
C GLU A 559 -19.09 71.69 -14.33
N THR A 560 -18.54 72.42 -13.35
CA THR A 560 -18.94 73.83 -13.08
C THR A 560 -18.38 74.82 -14.10
N MET A 561 -17.38 74.40 -14.89
CA MET A 561 -16.93 75.15 -16.07
C MET A 561 -17.97 75.20 -17.20
N ILE A 562 -18.92 74.26 -17.20
CA ILE A 562 -19.93 74.15 -18.25
C ILE A 562 -21.16 74.93 -17.81
N VAL A 563 -21.41 76.02 -18.53
CA VAL A 563 -22.50 76.94 -18.24
C VAL A 563 -23.72 76.52 -19.04
N HIS A 564 -24.90 76.73 -18.45
CA HIS A 564 -26.19 76.42 -19.04
C HIS A 564 -27.10 77.66 -18.99
N GLY A 565 -27.82 77.91 -20.08
CA GLY A 565 -28.73 79.05 -20.17
C GLY A 565 -28.02 80.41 -20.22
N ASP A 566 -28.77 81.44 -19.83
CA ASP A 566 -28.26 82.81 -19.70
C ASP A 566 -27.27 82.94 -18.53
N PHE A 567 -26.14 83.62 -18.73
CA PHE A 567 -25.12 83.82 -17.72
C PHE A 567 -24.63 85.27 -17.63
N GLU A 568 -24.67 85.82 -16.41
CA GLU A 568 -24.09 87.12 -16.07
C GLU A 568 -22.62 86.93 -15.67
N ILE A 569 -21.70 87.57 -16.40
CA ILE A 569 -20.25 87.51 -16.16
C ILE A 569 -19.86 88.58 -15.14
N PRO A 570 -19.52 88.22 -13.88
CA PRO A 570 -18.98 89.17 -12.93
C PRO A 570 -17.54 89.56 -13.30
N ARG A 571 -17.12 90.78 -12.91
CA ARG A 571 -15.83 91.42 -13.26
C ARG A 571 -14.60 90.51 -13.13
N ASN A 572 -14.61 89.62 -12.14
CA ASN A 572 -13.47 88.78 -11.76
C ASN A 572 -13.58 87.33 -12.25
N HIS A 573 -14.61 86.96 -13.01
CA HIS A 573 -14.90 85.56 -13.39
C HIS A 573 -13.70 84.86 -14.05
N PHE A 574 -13.06 85.51 -15.03
CA PHE A 574 -11.87 84.98 -15.71
C PHE A 574 -10.55 85.40 -15.06
N GLY A 575 -10.56 85.84 -13.80
CA GLY A 575 -9.39 86.40 -13.10
C GLY A 575 -8.88 87.73 -13.69
N TYR A 576 -7.73 88.19 -13.18
CA TYR A 576 -7.15 89.49 -13.50
C TYR A 576 -6.77 89.64 -14.99
N LYS A 577 -7.18 90.75 -15.60
CA LYS A 577 -6.80 91.18 -16.96
C LYS A 577 -5.82 92.36 -16.88
N LYS A 578 -4.96 92.50 -17.89
CA LYS A 578 -3.98 93.60 -17.94
C LYS A 578 -4.64 94.87 -18.51
N PRO A 579 -4.33 96.07 -18.00
CA PRO A 579 -4.89 97.33 -18.49
C PRO A 579 -4.42 97.68 -19.91
N LYS A 580 -5.20 98.50 -20.62
CA LYS A 580 -4.97 98.97 -22.00
C LYS A 580 -4.71 97.85 -23.04
N LYS A 581 -5.21 96.63 -22.80
CA LYS A 581 -4.94 95.48 -23.67
C LYS A 581 -6.21 94.98 -24.35
N ASP A 582 -6.06 94.53 -25.59
CA ASP A 582 -7.12 93.91 -26.37
C ASP A 582 -7.31 92.44 -25.96
N TYR A 583 -8.55 92.06 -25.73
CA TYR A 583 -9.00 90.74 -25.28
C TYR A 583 -10.11 90.23 -26.21
N GLU A 584 -10.31 88.92 -26.23
CA GLU A 584 -11.53 88.33 -26.81
C GLU A 584 -12.16 87.40 -25.76
N LEU A 585 -13.49 87.38 -25.70
CA LEU A 585 -14.25 86.32 -25.06
C LEU A 585 -14.53 85.26 -26.12
N MET A 586 -14.03 84.05 -25.91
CA MET A 586 -14.41 82.87 -26.68
C MET A 586 -15.60 82.19 -25.99
N ILE A 587 -16.62 81.81 -26.76
CA ILE A 587 -17.77 81.01 -26.32
C ILE A 587 -17.91 79.82 -27.28
N VAL A 588 -18.11 78.63 -26.75
CA VAL A 588 -18.27 77.39 -27.54
C VAL A 588 -19.13 76.38 -26.78
N GLY A 589 -20.16 75.84 -27.45
CA GLY A 589 -20.95 74.73 -26.93
C GLY A 589 -20.08 73.52 -26.66
N PHE A 590 -20.17 72.98 -25.45
CA PHE A 590 -19.31 71.92 -24.96
C PHE A 590 -19.99 71.15 -23.81
N ASP A 591 -19.89 69.83 -23.83
CA ASP A 591 -20.17 68.99 -22.66
C ASP A 591 -19.34 67.69 -22.70
N ARG A 592 -19.36 66.94 -21.59
CA ARG A 592 -18.53 65.74 -21.38
C ARG A 592 -18.91 64.57 -22.29
N GLU A 593 -20.20 64.42 -22.58
CA GLU A 593 -20.75 63.33 -23.38
C GLU A 593 -20.57 63.56 -24.88
N ARG A 594 -20.68 64.82 -25.32
CA ARG A 594 -20.69 65.24 -26.73
C ARG A 594 -19.39 65.88 -27.21
N GLY A 595 -18.55 66.38 -26.30
CA GLY A 595 -17.36 67.16 -26.65
C GLY A 595 -17.78 68.53 -27.20
N GLN A 596 -17.12 69.00 -28.27
CA GLN A 596 -17.45 70.29 -28.88
C GLN A 596 -18.75 70.22 -29.72
N THR A 597 -19.83 70.79 -29.21
CA THR A 597 -21.18 70.73 -29.80
C THR A 597 -21.47 71.87 -30.79
N THR A 598 -20.75 73.00 -30.76
CA THR A 598 -20.92 74.13 -31.71
C THR A 598 -19.58 74.61 -32.29
N GLU A 599 -19.63 75.58 -33.21
CA GLU A 599 -18.46 76.37 -33.59
C GLU A 599 -18.04 77.36 -32.49
N MET A 600 -16.83 77.92 -32.61
CA MET A 600 -16.31 78.91 -31.66
C MET A 600 -16.69 80.33 -32.06
N HIS A 601 -17.28 81.06 -31.12
CA HIS A 601 -17.65 82.46 -31.27
C HIS A 601 -16.68 83.35 -30.48
N PHE A 602 -16.19 84.41 -31.11
CA PHE A 602 -15.20 85.33 -30.51
C PHE A 602 -15.75 86.75 -30.46
N PHE A 603 -15.70 87.37 -29.27
CA PHE A 603 -16.18 88.73 -29.03
C PHE A 603 -15.05 89.61 -28.50
N SER A 604 -14.56 90.55 -29.31
CA SER A 604 -13.40 91.39 -28.95
C SER A 604 -13.81 92.57 -28.05
N PHE A 605 -12.97 92.90 -27.06
CA PHE A 605 -13.11 94.07 -26.19
C PHE A 605 -11.73 94.59 -25.72
N LYS A 606 -11.69 95.77 -25.08
CA LYS A 606 -10.44 96.40 -24.61
C LYS A 606 -10.56 96.86 -23.15
N THR A 607 -9.58 96.53 -22.32
CA THR A 607 -9.51 97.00 -20.92
C THR A 607 -9.15 98.48 -20.84
N LYS A 608 -9.70 99.17 -19.85
CA LYS A 608 -9.42 100.59 -19.58
C LYS A 608 -7.95 100.79 -19.15
N PRO A 609 -7.44 102.04 -19.17
CA PRO A 609 -6.23 102.40 -18.44
C PRO A 609 -6.31 102.00 -16.97
N LYS A 610 -5.15 101.76 -16.33
CA LYS A 610 -5.09 101.82 -14.87
C LYS A 610 -5.25 103.29 -14.48
N ASN A 611 -6.31 103.60 -13.74
CA ASN A 611 -6.51 104.91 -13.10
C ASN A 611 -5.47 105.08 -11.98
#